data_AF-P25678-F1
#
_entry.id   AF-P25678-F1
#
_cell.length_a   1.000
_cell.length_b   1.000
_cell.length_c   1.000
_cell.angle_alpha   90.00
_cell.angle_beta   90.00
_cell.angle_gamma   90.00
#
_symmetry.space_group_name_H-M   'P 1'
#
loop_
_entity.id
_entity.type
_entity.pdbx_description
1 polymer ?
#
loop_
_entity_poly.entity_id
_entity_poly.type
_entity_poly.pdbx_seq_one_letter_code
_entity_poly.pdbx_strand_id
1 'polypeptide(L)' 'LECYQMSKVVTCKPEETFCYSDVFMPFRNHIVYTSGCSSYCRDGTGEKCCTTDRCNGARGG' A
#
# COMPACT_ATOMS: atom_id res chain seq x y z
N LEU A 1 13.28 2.53 -1.48
CA LEU A 1 12.06 1.69 -1.46
C LEU A 1 11.17 2.13 -2.61
N GLU A 2 10.83 1.24 -3.52
CA GLU A 2 9.85 1.45 -4.58
C GLU A 2 8.54 0.77 -4.21
N CYS A 3 7.41 1.47 -4.27
CA CYS A 3 6.10 0.89 -3.98
C CYS A 3 5.12 1.14 -5.13
N TYR A 4 4.08 0.33 -5.24
CA TYR A 4 2.97 0.61 -6.13
C TYR A 4 2.03 1.66 -5.53
N GLN A 5 1.63 2.64 -6.33
CA GLN A 5 0.62 3.64 -6.02
C GLN A 5 -0.37 3.71 -7.20
N MET A 6 -1.61 3.24 -6.99
CA MET A 6 -2.69 3.24 -7.99
C MET A 6 -2.27 2.76 -9.40
N SER A 7 -1.46 1.69 -9.48
CA SER A 7 -0.88 1.09 -10.70
C SER A 7 0.42 1.69 -11.24
N LYS A 8 1.01 2.69 -10.58
CA LYS A 8 2.34 3.20 -10.91
C LYS A 8 3.36 2.75 -9.88
N VAL A 9 4.60 2.57 -10.28
CA VAL A 9 5.71 2.39 -9.35
C VAL A 9 6.24 3.78 -8.98
N VAL A 10 6.33 4.06 -7.70
CA VAL A 10 6.84 5.32 -7.15
C VAL A 10 7.99 5.04 -6.20
N THR A 11 9.03 5.87 -6.27
CA THR A 11 10.13 5.85 -5.30
C THR A 11 9.68 6.58 -4.04
N CYS A 12 9.69 5.89 -2.91
CA CYS A 12 9.35 6.47 -1.61
C CYS A 12 10.39 7.48 -1.15
N LYS A 13 9.94 8.43 -0.33
CA LYS A 13 10.84 9.33 0.37
C LYS A 13 11.69 8.57 1.39
N PRO A 14 12.86 9.09 1.79
CA PRO A 14 13.71 8.46 2.80
C PRO A 14 13.03 8.30 4.17
N GLU A 15 12.01 9.12 4.47
CA GLU A 15 11.18 9.02 5.68
C GLU A 15 10.12 7.90 5.63
N GLU A 16 9.83 7.38 4.43
CA GLU A 16 8.81 6.37 4.17
C GLU A 16 9.48 5.00 3.95
N THR A 17 9.62 4.25 5.05
CA THR A 17 10.30 2.95 5.05
C THR A 17 9.37 1.76 4.82
N PHE A 18 8.07 2.01 4.61
CA PHE A 18 7.06 0.99 4.39
C PHE A 18 6.28 1.25 3.10
N CYS A 19 5.99 0.19 2.35
CA CYS A 19 4.91 0.17 1.38
C CYS A 19 3.63 -0.27 2.10
N TYR A 20 2.52 0.44 1.88
CA TYR A 20 1.21 0.00 2.34
C TYR A 20 0.30 -0.34 1.15
N SER A 21 -0.63 -1.26 1.37
CA SER A 21 -1.81 -1.49 0.54
C SER A 21 -2.99 -1.68 1.47
N ASP A 22 -4.01 -0.83 1.33
CA ASP A 22 -5.24 -0.91 2.10
C ASP A 22 -6.43 -1.09 1.17
N VAL A 23 -7.48 -1.70 1.71
CA VAL A 23 -8.75 -1.94 1.03
C VAL A 23 -9.86 -1.50 1.95
N PHE A 24 -10.51 -0.39 1.61
CA PHE A 24 -11.63 0.11 2.39
C PHE A 24 -12.89 0.21 1.54
N MET A 25 -14.04 0.02 2.19
CA MET A 25 -15.36 0.14 1.57
C MET A 25 -16.08 1.36 2.13
N PRO A 26 -15.91 2.56 1.54
CA PRO A 26 -16.60 3.75 2.03
C PRO A 26 -18.12 3.70 1.82
N PHE A 27 -18.59 2.92 0.83
CA PHE A 27 -20.02 2.71 0.55
C PHE A 27 -20.32 1.22 0.44
N ARG A 28 -21.56 0.82 0.74
CA ARG A 28 -22.05 -0.54 0.45
C ARG A 28 -21.89 -0.78 -1.06
N ASN A 29 -21.04 -1.74 -1.43
CA ASN A 29 -20.66 -2.15 -2.80
C ASN A 29 -19.60 -1.30 -3.53
N HIS A 30 -18.88 -0.39 -2.85
CA HIS A 30 -17.74 0.29 -3.48
C HIS A 30 -16.45 -0.03 -2.74
N ILE A 31 -15.61 -0.89 -3.31
CA ILE A 31 -14.29 -1.22 -2.76
C ILE A 31 -13.28 -0.24 -3.34
N VAL A 32 -12.56 0.46 -2.47
CA VAL A 32 -11.45 1.34 -2.84
C VAL A 32 -10.16 0.68 -2.42
N TYR A 33 -9.26 0.50 -3.39
CA TYR A 33 -7.91 0.02 -3.17
C TYR A 33 -6.99 1.23 -3.10
N THR A 34 -6.28 1.38 -1.99
CA THR A 34 -5.22 2.37 -1.85
C THR A 34 -3.90 1.66 -1.65
N SER A 35 -2.85 2.20 -2.25
CA SER A 35 -1.51 1.69 -2.09
C SER A 35 -0.52 2.84 -2.26
N GLY A 36 0.61 2.75 -1.57
CA GLY A 36 1.64 3.77 -1.66
C GLY A 36 2.76 3.55 -0.65
N CYS A 37 3.53 4.61 -0.45
CA CYS A 37 4.56 4.70 0.57
C CYS A 37 3.94 5.22 1.88
N SER A 38 4.43 4.75 3.02
CA SER A 38 4.06 5.23 4.34
C SER A 38 5.27 5.21 5.27
N SER A 39 5.30 6.15 6.21
CA SER A 39 6.27 6.19 7.31
C SER A 39 5.84 5.33 8.50
N TYR A 40 4.55 4.98 8.58
CA TYR A 40 3.99 4.14 9.64
C TYR A 40 3.12 3.04 9.03
N CYS A 41 3.11 1.88 9.68
CA CYS A 41 2.14 0.84 9.39
C CYS A 41 1.05 0.86 10.46
N ARG A 42 -0.20 0.96 10.03
CA ARG A 42 -1.35 0.77 10.89
C ARG A 42 -1.70 -0.71 10.87
N ASP A 43 -1.49 -1.39 11.99
CA ASP A 43 -1.99 -2.75 12.25
C ASP A 43 -3.54 -2.72 12.36
N GLY A 44 -4.20 -2.55 11.20
CA GLY A 44 -5.65 -2.52 11.05
C GLY A 44 -6.14 -3.63 10.12
N THR A 45 -7.43 -3.95 10.19
CA THR A 45 -8.11 -5.10 9.54
C THR A 45 -8.18 -5.07 8.00
N GLY A 46 -7.24 -4.41 7.33
CA GLY A 46 -7.22 -4.28 5.86
C GLY A 46 -5.90 -3.74 5.29
N GLU A 47 -5.11 -3.05 6.12
CA GLU A 47 -3.84 -2.46 5.71
C GLU A 47 -2.72 -3.51 5.77
N LYS A 48 -2.18 -3.86 4.61
CA LYS A 48 -0.96 -4.66 4.47
C LYS A 48 0.21 -3.73 4.34
N CYS A 49 1.15 -3.80 5.28
CA CYS A 49 2.43 -3.12 5.14
C CYS A 49 3.56 -4.10 4.91
N CYS A 50 4.58 -3.64 4.22
CA CYS A 50 5.78 -4.40 3.96
C CYS A 50 6.94 -3.44 3.67
N THR A 51 8.17 -3.89 3.89
CA THR A 51 9.38 -3.05 3.83
C THR A 51 10.25 -3.39 2.62
N THR A 52 9.70 -4.10 1.63
CA THR A 52 10.40 -4.59 0.44
C THR A 52 9.94 -3.85 -0.81
N ASP A 53 10.81 -3.74 -1.81
CA ASP A 53 10.43 -3.10 -3.06
C ASP A 53 9.25 -3.85 -3.72
N ARG A 54 8.21 -3.10 -4.12
CA ARG A 54 7.02 -3.56 -4.85
C ARG A 54 6.19 -4.61 -4.11
N CYS A 55 6.41 -4.78 -2.82
CA CYS A 55 5.74 -5.78 -1.99
C CYS A 55 4.22 -5.53 -1.87
N ASN A 56 3.78 -4.28 -1.98
CA ASN A 56 2.37 -3.89 -1.95
C ASN A 56 1.65 -4.09 -3.30
N GLY A 57 2.35 -4.57 -4.33
CA GLY A 57 1.79 -4.90 -5.65
C GLY A 57 1.28 -6.33 -5.78
N ALA A 58 1.37 -7.12 -4.71
CA ALA A 58 1.08 -8.54 -4.75
C ALA A 58 -0.43 -8.85 -4.81
N ARG A 59 -1.04 -8.63 -5.98
CA ARG A 59 -1.46 -9.80 -6.77
C ARG A 59 -0.19 -10.40 -7.40
N GLY A 60 0.59 -11.11 -6.58
CA GLY A 60 1.63 -12.01 -7.05
C GLY A 60 0.91 -13.29 -7.44
N GLY A 61 0.59 -13.41 -8.72
CA GLY A 61 -0.32 -14.41 -9.30
C GLY A 61 -1.27 -13.78 -10.30
#